data_AF-A0AAN8DV88-F1
#
_entry.id   AF-A0AAN8DV88-F1
#
_cell.length_a   1.000
_cell.length_b   1.000
_cell.length_c   1.000
_cell.angle_alpha   90.00
_cell.angle_beta   90.00
_cell.angle_gamma   90.00
#
_symmetry.space_group_name_H-M   'P 1'
#
loop_
_entity.id
_entity.type
_entity.pdbx_description
1 polymer ?
#
loop_
_entity_poly.entity_id
_entity_poly.type
_entity_poly.pdbx_seq_one_letter_code
_entity_poly.pdbx_strand_id
1 'polypeptide(L)'
;MTYVSCFYHAFSGAQKAETAANRICKVLAVNQENEQMMEDYEKLASELLEWIRRTIPWLENRTQEKTVTDMQAKQEDFRDYRCVHKPPKVQEKCQLEISFNTLQTKLRLSNRPAFMPSEGRMVSDINGAWYTLEGAEKGYEEWILSEIRRLERLEHLAEKFHQKSKIHESWTDGKEAMLTQKDYETCTLSEVKALLRKHEAFESDLAAHQDRVEQIAAIAQELNELDYYDSASVNTRCQKICDQWDSLGALTQNRKESLERTEKQLESIDELYLEYAKRAAPFNNWMEGAMEDLQDMFIVHNIEEIQGLITAHEQFKSTLAEANKEREAIQAIQAEVQKIAQSNGIKLSAANPYTTITPQSIDSKWEKAMGMVPLRDTALQEELNKQNNNDSLRAKFAAQANTVGAYIQAKMEEIGRISIEMNGTLEDQLTNLRDYQTSIMSYMPEINTLEGSHQLIQEALIFDNQYTSYTMEHLRVGWEQLLTTIARTINEVENQILTRDAKGISQEQLYEYRASFNHFDKDHSGALMAEEFKACLISLGYDVENNKQVGPAAWAEPRGGVSL
;
A
#
# COMPACT_ATOMS: atom_id res chain seq x y z
N MET A 1 160.60 -24.53 17.84
CA MET A 1 159.28 -24.51 17.15
C MET A 1 158.99 -23.21 16.40
N THR A 2 159.62 -22.08 16.72
CA THR A 2 159.41 -20.79 16.04
C THR A 2 159.97 -20.73 14.60
N TYR A 3 161.11 -21.39 14.32
CA TYR A 3 161.71 -21.38 12.97
C TYR A 3 160.92 -22.20 11.95
N VAL A 4 160.40 -23.38 12.34
CA VAL A 4 159.59 -24.27 11.49
C VAL A 4 158.21 -23.65 11.16
N SER A 5 157.64 -22.87 12.09
CA SER A 5 156.40 -22.10 11.85
C SER A 5 156.57 -21.02 10.77
N CYS A 6 157.74 -20.38 10.70
CA CYS A 6 158.04 -19.37 9.68
C CYS A 6 158.13 -19.99 8.27
N PHE A 7 158.77 -21.15 8.13
CA PHE A 7 158.82 -21.90 6.86
C PHE A 7 157.45 -22.46 6.45
N TYR A 8 156.66 -22.97 7.40
CA TYR A 8 155.28 -23.41 7.14
C TYR A 8 154.41 -22.25 6.65
N HIS A 9 154.60 -21.03 7.17
CA HIS A 9 153.85 -19.87 6.69
C HIS A 9 154.29 -19.33 5.33
N ALA A 10 155.56 -19.53 4.93
CA ALA A 10 156.10 -19.16 3.62
C ALA A 10 155.79 -20.19 2.52
N PHE A 11 155.78 -21.49 2.84
CA PHE A 11 155.50 -22.58 1.88
C PHE A 11 154.03 -23.03 1.81
N SER A 12 153.18 -22.78 2.84
CA SER A 12 151.76 -23.17 2.81
C SER A 12 150.84 -22.19 2.07
N GLY A 13 151.40 -21.30 1.24
CA GLY A 13 150.66 -20.31 0.45
C GLY A 13 149.52 -20.94 -0.37
N ALA A 14 149.74 -22.11 -0.98
CA ALA A 14 148.72 -22.84 -1.73
C ALA A 14 147.57 -23.36 -0.85
N GLN A 15 147.86 -23.96 0.32
CA GLN A 15 146.85 -24.48 1.24
C GLN A 15 146.07 -23.36 1.96
N LYS A 16 146.73 -22.23 2.24
CA LYS A 16 146.08 -21.01 2.74
C LYS A 16 145.15 -20.39 1.68
N ALA A 17 145.57 -20.36 0.42
CA ALA A 17 144.76 -19.88 -0.70
C ALA A 17 143.52 -20.78 -0.93
N GLU A 18 143.69 -22.11 -0.87
CA GLU A 18 142.59 -23.07 -0.97
C GLU A 18 141.62 -22.97 0.21
N THR A 19 142.13 -22.81 1.44
CA THR A 19 141.29 -22.60 2.63
C THR A 19 140.53 -21.26 2.58
N ALA A 20 141.16 -20.20 2.05
CA ALA A 20 140.50 -18.93 1.80
C ALA A 20 139.43 -19.04 0.71
N ALA A 21 139.71 -19.73 -0.39
CA ALA A 21 138.75 -20.00 -1.46
C ALA A 21 137.54 -20.80 -0.95
N ASN A 22 137.76 -21.86 -0.16
CA ASN A 22 136.68 -22.63 0.46
C ASN A 22 135.83 -21.81 1.45
N ARG A 23 136.44 -20.87 2.18
CA ARG A 23 135.70 -19.93 3.04
C ARG A 23 134.87 -18.95 2.22
N ILE A 24 135.42 -18.43 1.12
CA ILE A 24 134.71 -17.55 0.18
C ILE A 24 133.55 -18.31 -0.47
N CYS A 25 133.76 -19.55 -0.94
CA CYS A 25 132.71 -20.39 -1.51
C CYS A 25 131.57 -20.67 -0.52
N LYS A 26 131.87 -20.92 0.77
CA LYS A 26 130.83 -21.09 1.80
C LYS A 26 130.03 -19.81 2.04
N VAL A 27 130.70 -18.66 2.08
CA VAL A 27 130.03 -17.35 2.23
C VAL A 27 129.17 -17.03 1.00
N LEU A 28 129.66 -17.36 -0.20
CA LEU A 28 128.96 -17.19 -1.46
C LEU A 28 127.73 -18.11 -1.55
N ALA A 29 127.84 -19.37 -1.15
CA ALA A 29 126.70 -20.29 -1.11
C ALA A 29 125.59 -19.79 -0.19
N VAL A 30 125.94 -19.28 1.00
CA VAL A 30 124.96 -18.65 1.92
C VAL A 30 124.36 -17.38 1.33
N ASN A 31 125.12 -16.60 0.55
CA ASN A 31 124.59 -15.44 -0.19
C ASN A 31 123.57 -15.85 -1.24
N GLN A 32 123.93 -16.80 -2.11
CA GLN A 32 123.07 -17.29 -3.17
C GLN A 32 121.76 -17.84 -2.63
N GLU A 33 121.82 -18.59 -1.52
CA GLU A 33 120.61 -19.11 -0.87
C GLU A 33 119.76 -17.99 -0.26
N ASN A 34 120.37 -16.93 0.29
CA ASN A 34 119.63 -15.77 0.80
C ASN A 34 119.02 -14.92 -0.32
N GLU A 35 119.74 -14.73 -1.43
CA GLU A 35 119.23 -14.07 -2.64
C GLU A 35 118.06 -14.84 -3.22
N GLN A 36 118.16 -16.17 -3.33
CA GLN A 36 117.04 -17.01 -3.76
C GLN A 36 115.82 -16.85 -2.84
N MET A 37 116.00 -16.87 -1.52
CA MET A 37 114.89 -16.65 -0.59
C MET A 37 114.29 -15.23 -0.65
N MET A 38 115.10 -14.21 -0.96
CA MET A 38 114.62 -12.85 -1.20
C MET A 38 113.78 -12.78 -2.48
N GLU A 39 114.25 -13.39 -3.57
CA GLU A 39 113.53 -13.48 -4.85
C GLU A 39 112.23 -14.27 -4.73
N ASP A 40 112.26 -15.41 -4.03
CA ASP A 40 111.09 -16.24 -3.78
C ASP A 40 110.03 -15.49 -2.96
N TYR A 41 110.44 -14.71 -1.95
CA TYR A 41 109.54 -13.83 -1.20
C TYR A 41 108.92 -12.76 -2.10
N GLU A 42 109.74 -12.05 -2.89
CA GLU A 42 109.29 -10.96 -3.77
C GLU A 42 108.32 -11.45 -4.85
N LYS A 43 108.59 -12.64 -5.40
CA LYS A 43 107.72 -13.30 -6.37
C LYS A 43 106.38 -13.68 -5.74
N LEU A 44 106.40 -14.37 -4.60
CA LEU A 44 105.19 -14.78 -3.89
C LEU A 44 104.35 -13.57 -3.42
N ALA A 45 105.01 -12.52 -2.93
CA ALA A 45 104.37 -11.26 -2.56
C ALA A 45 103.67 -10.58 -3.76
N SER A 46 104.34 -10.55 -4.91
CA SER A 46 103.80 -9.97 -6.14
C SER A 46 102.57 -10.72 -6.63
N GLU A 47 102.67 -12.05 -6.72
CA GLU A 47 101.58 -12.93 -7.18
C GLU A 47 100.37 -12.84 -6.25
N LEU A 48 100.60 -12.82 -4.92
CA LEU A 48 99.53 -12.68 -3.93
C LEU A 48 98.86 -11.30 -4.00
N LEU A 49 99.63 -10.21 -4.07
CA LEU A 49 99.09 -8.86 -4.17
C LEU A 49 98.37 -8.61 -5.50
N GLU A 50 98.85 -9.17 -6.61
CA GLU A 50 98.16 -9.14 -7.89
C GLU A 50 96.83 -9.89 -7.83
N TRP A 51 96.81 -11.08 -7.23
CA TRP A 51 95.59 -11.83 -7.02
C TRP A 51 94.57 -11.07 -6.15
N ILE A 52 95.01 -10.45 -5.05
CA ILE A 52 94.13 -9.61 -4.20
C ILE A 52 93.56 -8.46 -5.04
N ARG A 53 94.41 -7.72 -5.76
CA ARG A 53 94.00 -6.57 -6.59
C ARG A 53 93.01 -6.96 -7.68
N ARG A 54 93.11 -8.16 -8.25
CA ARG A 54 92.18 -8.66 -9.26
C ARG A 54 90.86 -9.16 -8.66
N THR A 55 90.91 -9.72 -7.46
CA THR A 55 89.75 -10.34 -6.79
C THR A 55 88.84 -9.29 -6.16
N ILE A 56 89.39 -8.21 -5.59
CA ILE A 56 88.59 -7.15 -4.95
C ILE A 56 87.50 -6.58 -5.88
N PRO A 57 87.78 -6.16 -7.13
CA PRO A 57 86.73 -5.65 -8.02
C PRO A 57 85.61 -6.65 -8.34
N TRP A 58 85.92 -7.95 -8.39
CA TRP A 58 84.90 -8.99 -8.56
C TRP A 58 84.01 -9.09 -7.30
N LEU A 59 84.62 -9.05 -6.11
CA LEU A 59 83.91 -9.01 -4.83
C LEU A 59 83.20 -7.69 -4.56
N GLU A 60 83.53 -6.60 -5.24
CA GLU A 60 82.86 -5.29 -5.15
C GLU A 60 81.78 -5.10 -6.22
N ASN A 61 81.70 -6.01 -7.20
CA ASN A 61 80.63 -5.99 -8.18
C ASN A 61 79.28 -6.29 -7.50
N ARG A 62 78.35 -5.32 -7.57
CA ARG A 62 76.98 -5.41 -6.99
C ARG A 62 75.90 -5.44 -8.07
N THR A 63 76.22 -5.98 -9.25
CA THR A 63 75.24 -6.13 -10.34
C THR A 63 74.08 -7.02 -9.90
N GLN A 64 72.89 -6.43 -9.85
CA GLN A 64 71.65 -7.12 -9.53
C GLN A 64 71.24 -8.02 -10.71
N GLU A 65 70.86 -9.26 -10.39
CA GLU A 65 70.25 -10.17 -11.36
C GLU A 65 68.73 -10.19 -11.17
N LYS A 66 68.02 -10.62 -12.22
CA LYS A 66 66.55 -10.56 -12.25
C LYS A 66 65.87 -11.76 -11.59
N THR A 67 66.56 -12.89 -11.46
CA THR A 67 65.98 -14.14 -10.97
C THR A 67 66.73 -14.66 -9.75
N VAL A 68 66.00 -15.37 -8.87
CA VAL A 68 66.61 -16.07 -7.74
C VAL A 68 67.66 -17.07 -8.21
N THR A 69 67.40 -17.76 -9.33
CA THR A 69 68.32 -18.76 -9.89
C THR A 69 69.65 -18.17 -10.33
N ASP A 70 69.65 -16.99 -10.94
CA ASP A 70 70.88 -16.31 -11.37
C ASP A 70 71.69 -15.83 -10.14
N MET A 71 71.02 -15.36 -9.09
CA MET A 71 71.67 -15.00 -7.83
C MET A 71 72.19 -16.21 -7.06
N GLN A 72 71.51 -17.35 -7.12
CA GLN A 72 71.99 -18.63 -6.57
C GLN A 72 73.24 -19.13 -7.30
N ALA A 73 73.31 -18.94 -8.63
CA ALA A 73 74.52 -19.23 -9.38
C ALA A 73 75.70 -18.36 -8.92
N LYS A 74 75.50 -17.05 -8.71
CA LYS A 74 76.52 -16.16 -8.11
C LYS A 74 76.93 -16.59 -6.70
N GLN A 75 75.99 -17.11 -5.91
CA GLN A 75 76.29 -17.67 -4.59
C GLN A 75 77.16 -18.93 -4.71
N GLU A 76 76.91 -19.78 -5.70
CA GLU A 76 77.72 -20.97 -5.95
C GLU A 76 79.13 -20.62 -6.42
N ASP A 77 79.28 -19.63 -7.31
CA ASP A 77 80.59 -19.09 -7.68
C ASP A 77 81.35 -18.54 -6.47
N PHE A 78 80.65 -17.88 -5.54
CA PHE A 78 81.25 -17.41 -4.29
C PHE A 78 81.64 -18.55 -3.34
N ARG A 79 80.86 -19.63 -3.28
CA ARG A 79 81.21 -20.83 -2.52
C ARG A 79 82.44 -21.51 -3.10
N ASP A 80 82.52 -21.67 -4.42
CA ASP A 80 83.67 -22.23 -5.11
C ASP A 80 84.93 -21.38 -4.85
N TYR A 81 84.80 -20.05 -4.95
CA TYR A 81 85.85 -19.12 -4.54
C TYR A 81 86.33 -19.38 -3.09
N ARG A 82 85.41 -19.51 -2.13
CA ARG A 82 85.76 -19.70 -0.71
C ARG A 82 86.31 -21.09 -0.37
N CYS A 83 85.87 -22.13 -1.08
CA CYS A 83 86.20 -23.53 -0.79
C CYS A 83 87.41 -24.04 -1.57
N VAL A 84 87.63 -23.53 -2.77
CA VAL A 84 88.67 -24.04 -3.69
C VAL A 84 89.76 -22.99 -3.92
N HIS A 85 89.39 -21.76 -4.26
CA HIS A 85 90.36 -20.76 -4.72
C HIS A 85 91.04 -19.97 -3.58
N LYS A 86 90.32 -19.62 -2.53
CA LYS A 86 90.84 -18.85 -1.38
C LYS A 86 91.79 -19.65 -0.47
N PRO A 87 91.50 -20.91 -0.07
CA PRO A 87 92.34 -21.66 0.87
C PRO A 87 93.83 -21.75 0.52
N PRO A 88 94.25 -22.05 -0.74
CA PRO A 88 95.67 -22.04 -1.08
C PRO A 88 96.30 -20.65 -0.93
N LYS A 89 95.55 -19.57 -1.16
CA LYS A 89 96.04 -18.18 -0.97
C LYS A 89 96.22 -17.80 0.49
N VAL A 90 95.41 -18.35 1.39
CA VAL A 90 95.64 -18.24 2.85
C VAL A 90 96.96 -18.92 3.23
N GLN A 91 97.22 -20.10 2.66
CA GLN A 91 98.47 -20.82 2.88
C GLN A 91 99.68 -20.09 2.30
N GLU A 92 99.56 -19.52 1.10
CA GLU A 92 100.61 -18.67 0.50
C GLU A 92 100.92 -17.44 1.37
N LYS A 93 99.90 -16.75 1.91
CA LYS A 93 100.08 -15.65 2.85
C LYS A 93 100.88 -16.09 4.10
N CYS A 94 100.49 -17.21 4.70
CA CYS A 94 101.18 -17.77 5.87
C CYS A 94 102.64 -18.14 5.52
N GLN A 95 102.85 -18.82 4.38
CA GLN A 95 104.17 -19.20 3.88
C GLN A 95 105.05 -17.98 3.63
N LEU A 96 104.49 -16.88 3.13
CA LEU A 96 105.19 -15.63 2.91
C LEU A 96 105.68 -15.02 4.24
N GLU A 97 104.84 -15.01 5.27
CA GLU A 97 105.23 -14.56 6.62
C GLU A 97 106.31 -15.45 7.25
N ILE A 98 106.20 -16.77 7.08
CA ILE A 98 107.22 -17.74 7.53
C ILE A 98 108.55 -17.51 6.80
N SER A 99 108.50 -17.30 5.48
CA SER A 99 109.69 -17.08 4.64
C SER A 99 110.40 -15.79 5.03
N PHE A 100 109.65 -14.72 5.27
CA PHE A 100 110.18 -13.45 5.79
C PHE A 100 110.86 -13.61 7.14
N ASN A 101 110.19 -14.24 8.11
CA ASN A 101 110.73 -14.43 9.46
C ASN A 101 111.98 -15.32 9.48
N THR A 102 111.99 -16.37 8.64
CA THR A 102 113.15 -17.25 8.45
C THR A 102 114.34 -16.50 7.87
N LEU A 103 114.12 -15.76 6.79
CA LEU A 103 115.14 -14.96 6.12
C LEU A 103 115.71 -13.89 7.05
N GLN A 104 114.85 -13.17 7.78
CA GLN A 104 115.25 -12.14 8.74
C GLN A 104 116.12 -12.72 9.87
N THR A 105 115.75 -13.91 10.37
CA THR A 105 116.55 -14.62 11.39
C THR A 105 117.89 -15.07 10.84
N LYS A 106 117.94 -15.60 9.62
CA LYS A 106 119.17 -16.09 8.96
C LYS A 106 120.16 -14.95 8.67
N LEU A 107 119.67 -13.79 8.24
CA LEU A 107 120.48 -12.58 8.02
C LEU A 107 121.04 -12.04 9.33
N ARG A 108 120.23 -12.01 10.40
CA ARG A 108 120.66 -11.61 11.74
C ARG A 108 121.78 -12.50 12.29
N LEU A 109 121.61 -13.83 12.22
CA LEU A 109 122.62 -14.80 12.69
C LEU A 109 123.95 -14.69 11.91
N SER A 110 123.89 -14.23 10.66
CA SER A 110 125.06 -14.03 9.80
C SER A 110 125.66 -12.63 9.88
N ASN A 111 125.18 -11.76 10.78
CA ASN A 111 125.55 -10.34 10.90
C ASN A 111 125.42 -9.55 9.58
N ARG A 112 124.36 -9.81 8.82
CA ARG A 112 124.04 -9.12 7.56
C ARG A 112 122.90 -8.12 7.75
N PRO A 113 122.80 -7.10 6.89
CA PRO A 113 121.66 -6.18 6.89
C PRO A 113 120.33 -6.94 6.79
N ALA A 114 119.31 -6.41 7.48
CA ALA A 114 117.94 -6.91 7.39
C ALA A 114 117.44 -6.86 5.94
N PHE A 115 116.64 -7.86 5.55
CA PHE A 115 115.95 -7.80 4.28
C PHE A 115 114.81 -6.81 4.39
N MET A 116 114.75 -5.86 3.46
CA MET A 116 113.63 -4.94 3.31
C MET A 116 113.05 -5.16 1.92
N PRO A 117 111.82 -5.70 1.81
CA PRO A 117 111.16 -5.87 0.52
C PRO A 117 110.97 -4.55 -0.22
N SER A 118 110.71 -4.65 -1.52
CA SER A 118 110.35 -3.52 -2.37
C SER A 118 109.11 -2.79 -1.85
N GLU A 119 109.01 -1.49 -2.15
CA GLU A 119 107.92 -0.63 -1.65
C GLU A 119 106.52 -1.22 -1.96
N GLY A 120 105.65 -1.27 -0.95
CA GLY A 120 104.30 -1.84 -1.06
C GLY A 120 104.23 -3.37 -0.99
N ARG A 121 105.35 -4.06 -0.74
CA ARG A 121 105.43 -5.52 -0.56
C ARG A 121 105.85 -5.92 0.85
N MET A 122 105.75 -5.01 1.82
CA MET A 122 106.01 -5.38 3.20
C MET A 122 104.91 -6.31 3.72
N VAL A 123 105.26 -7.14 4.70
CA VAL A 123 104.28 -8.00 5.40
C VAL A 123 103.10 -7.20 5.98
N SER A 124 103.33 -5.96 6.42
CA SER A 124 102.27 -5.05 6.87
C SER A 124 101.31 -4.66 5.74
N ASP A 125 101.83 -4.37 4.55
CA ASP A 125 101.05 -3.92 3.39
C ASP A 125 100.20 -5.08 2.86
N ILE A 126 100.78 -6.28 2.81
CA ILE A 126 100.07 -7.52 2.45
C ILE A 126 98.96 -7.80 3.47
N ASN A 127 99.21 -7.60 4.76
CA ASN A 127 98.18 -7.74 5.79
C ASN A 127 97.06 -6.69 5.65
N GLY A 128 97.37 -5.44 5.29
CA GLY A 128 96.38 -4.41 4.99
C GLY A 128 95.55 -4.71 3.74
N ALA A 129 96.19 -5.16 2.66
CA ALA A 129 95.52 -5.58 1.43
C ALA A 129 94.62 -6.81 1.68
N TRP A 130 95.08 -7.75 2.49
CA TRP A 130 94.31 -8.91 2.91
C TRP A 130 93.10 -8.53 3.78
N TYR A 131 93.26 -7.59 4.71
CA TYR A 131 92.14 -7.07 5.50
C TYR A 131 91.08 -6.38 4.62
N THR A 132 91.52 -5.63 3.60
CA THR A 132 90.63 -5.00 2.61
C THR A 132 89.84 -6.04 1.82
N LEU A 133 90.51 -7.13 1.40
CA LEU A 133 89.86 -8.27 0.76
C LEU A 133 88.80 -8.91 1.67
N GLU A 134 89.13 -9.18 2.93
CA GLU A 134 88.17 -9.75 3.90
C GLU A 134 86.95 -8.83 4.14
N GLY A 135 87.15 -7.52 4.12
CA GLY A 135 86.06 -6.54 4.15
C GLY A 135 85.15 -6.62 2.92
N ALA A 136 85.74 -6.68 1.72
CA ALA A 136 84.99 -6.83 0.47
C ALA A 136 84.21 -8.15 0.42
N GLU A 137 84.80 -9.25 0.88
CA GLU A 137 84.13 -10.56 0.99
C GLU A 137 82.92 -10.52 1.91
N LYS A 138 83.08 -9.93 3.11
CA LYS A 138 81.96 -9.80 4.07
C LYS A 138 80.82 -9.00 3.45
N GLY A 139 81.13 -7.86 2.83
CA GLY A 139 80.12 -7.04 2.16
C GLY A 139 79.44 -7.73 0.97
N TYR A 140 80.17 -8.58 0.24
CA TYR A 140 79.60 -9.36 -0.87
C TYR A 140 78.67 -10.46 -0.37
N GLU A 141 79.07 -11.19 0.67
CA GLU A 141 78.26 -12.23 1.30
C GLU A 141 76.96 -11.67 1.86
N GLU A 142 77.02 -10.56 2.60
CA GLU A 142 75.84 -9.88 3.12
C GLU A 142 74.90 -9.42 2.00
N TRP A 143 75.47 -8.84 0.93
CA TRP A 143 74.72 -8.39 -0.24
C TRP A 143 74.02 -9.55 -0.96
N ILE A 144 74.74 -10.60 -1.38
CA ILE A 144 74.14 -11.76 -2.07
C ILE A 144 72.99 -12.33 -1.25
N LEU A 145 73.20 -12.55 0.05
CA LEU A 145 72.17 -13.14 0.91
C LEU A 145 70.95 -12.22 1.07
N SER A 146 71.16 -10.90 1.16
CA SER A 146 70.05 -9.95 1.22
C SER A 146 69.25 -9.92 -0.08
N GLU A 147 69.94 -10.00 -1.21
CA GLU A 147 69.35 -9.93 -2.53
C GLU A 147 68.58 -11.21 -2.90
N ILE A 148 69.12 -12.39 -2.55
CA ILE A 148 68.40 -13.66 -2.68
C ILE A 148 67.09 -13.61 -1.88
N ARG A 149 67.13 -13.18 -0.61
CA ARG A 149 65.91 -13.05 0.22
C ARG A 149 64.91 -12.05 -0.36
N ARG A 150 65.39 -10.95 -0.95
CA ARG A 150 64.54 -9.95 -1.60
C ARG A 150 63.84 -10.56 -2.82
N LEU A 151 64.58 -11.26 -3.68
CA LEU A 151 64.03 -11.89 -4.89
C LEU A 151 63.06 -13.05 -4.54
N GLU A 152 63.35 -13.87 -3.53
CA GLU A 152 62.43 -14.90 -3.04
C GLU A 152 61.10 -14.30 -2.53
N ARG A 153 61.18 -13.18 -1.79
CA ARG A 153 59.99 -12.43 -1.34
C ARG A 153 59.21 -11.88 -2.54
N LEU A 154 59.90 -11.31 -3.52
CA LEU A 154 59.28 -10.79 -4.75
C LEU A 154 58.55 -11.87 -5.54
N GLU A 155 59.17 -13.03 -5.77
CA GLU A 155 58.53 -14.16 -6.46
C GLU A 155 57.28 -14.62 -5.71
N HIS A 156 57.38 -14.75 -4.38
CA HIS A 156 56.24 -15.15 -3.55
C HIS A 156 55.08 -14.13 -3.61
N LEU A 157 55.39 -12.84 -3.48
CA LEU A 157 54.38 -11.77 -3.54
C LEU A 157 53.75 -11.65 -4.93
N ALA A 158 54.54 -11.77 -5.99
CA ALA A 158 54.05 -11.71 -7.37
C ALA A 158 53.08 -12.87 -7.66
N GLU A 159 53.43 -14.10 -7.27
CA GLU A 159 52.55 -15.25 -7.42
C GLU A 159 51.27 -15.08 -6.58
N LYS A 160 51.40 -14.62 -5.33
CA LYS A 160 50.25 -14.34 -4.46
C LYS A 160 49.34 -13.25 -5.05
N PHE A 161 49.90 -12.20 -5.64
CA PHE A 161 49.16 -11.15 -6.34
C PHE A 161 48.39 -11.73 -7.54
N HIS A 162 49.05 -12.52 -8.39
CA HIS A 162 48.41 -13.13 -9.55
C HIS A 162 47.26 -14.07 -9.18
N GLN A 163 47.45 -14.92 -8.16
CA GLN A 163 46.41 -15.82 -7.66
C GLN A 163 45.21 -15.05 -7.09
N LYS A 164 45.45 -14.09 -6.19
CA LYS A 164 44.37 -13.30 -5.58
C LYS A 164 43.62 -12.47 -6.61
N SER A 165 44.33 -11.83 -7.54
CA SER A 165 43.73 -11.04 -8.62
C SER A 165 42.86 -11.91 -9.52
N LYS A 166 43.34 -13.09 -9.94
CA LYS A 166 42.57 -14.02 -10.78
C LYS A 166 41.28 -14.49 -10.11
N ILE A 167 41.35 -14.81 -8.81
CA ILE A 167 40.17 -15.25 -8.03
C ILE A 167 39.17 -14.08 -7.88
N HIS A 168 39.65 -12.85 -7.67
CA HIS A 168 38.80 -11.68 -7.60
C HIS A 168 38.11 -11.39 -8.94
N GLU A 169 38.87 -11.35 -10.03
CA GLU A 169 38.35 -11.11 -11.39
C GLU A 169 37.29 -12.15 -11.79
N SER A 170 37.53 -13.43 -11.47
CA SER A 170 36.55 -14.49 -11.70
C SER A 170 35.27 -14.33 -10.89
N TRP A 171 35.32 -13.71 -9.71
CA TRP A 171 34.13 -13.43 -8.92
C TRP A 171 33.39 -12.18 -9.42
N THR A 172 34.11 -11.17 -9.91
CA THR A 172 33.50 -9.95 -10.48
C THR A 172 32.86 -10.17 -11.85
N ASP A 173 33.24 -11.23 -12.57
CA ASP A 173 32.73 -11.52 -13.90
C ASP A 173 31.18 -11.61 -13.91
N GLY A 174 30.55 -10.85 -14.82
CA GLY A 174 29.09 -10.76 -14.94
C GLY A 174 28.35 -9.97 -13.84
N LYS A 175 28.98 -9.56 -12.73
CA LYS A 175 28.28 -8.83 -11.64
C LYS A 175 27.82 -7.43 -12.07
N GLU A 176 28.62 -6.70 -12.84
CA GLU A 176 28.20 -5.39 -13.38
C GLU A 176 27.00 -5.51 -14.32
N ALA A 177 26.97 -6.56 -15.16
CA ALA A 177 25.84 -6.84 -16.04
C ALA A 177 24.58 -7.18 -15.24
N MET A 178 24.70 -7.91 -14.13
CA MET A 178 23.58 -8.18 -13.22
C MET A 178 23.06 -6.90 -12.56
N LEU A 179 23.96 -6.03 -12.08
CA LEU A 179 23.59 -4.79 -11.38
C LEU A 179 22.92 -3.74 -12.28
N THR A 180 23.23 -3.76 -13.57
CA THR A 180 22.67 -2.83 -14.56
C THR A 180 21.32 -3.28 -15.13
N GLN A 181 20.86 -4.50 -14.81
CA GLN A 181 19.54 -4.97 -15.23
C GLN A 181 18.42 -4.13 -14.59
N LYS A 182 17.32 -3.97 -15.33
CA LYS A 182 16.13 -3.21 -14.93
C LYS A 182 14.90 -4.12 -14.78
N ASP A 183 15.14 -5.33 -14.30
CA ASP A 183 14.14 -6.37 -14.05
C ASP A 183 13.00 -5.91 -13.12
N TYR A 184 13.31 -5.03 -12.18
CA TYR A 184 12.34 -4.46 -11.23
C TYR A 184 11.27 -3.56 -11.87
N GLU A 185 11.50 -3.00 -13.07
CA GLU A 185 10.53 -2.10 -13.74
C GLU A 185 9.23 -2.82 -14.16
N THR A 186 9.27 -4.14 -14.30
CA THR A 186 8.12 -4.96 -14.74
C THR A 186 7.57 -5.90 -13.66
N CYS A 187 8.16 -5.88 -12.47
CA CYS A 187 7.81 -6.78 -11.38
C CYS A 187 6.59 -6.30 -10.58
N THR A 188 5.87 -7.25 -10.00
CA THR A 188 4.86 -7.02 -8.97
C THR A 188 5.51 -6.65 -7.64
N LEU A 189 4.72 -6.12 -6.69
CA LEU A 189 5.21 -5.71 -5.36
C LEU A 189 5.94 -6.85 -4.63
N SER A 190 5.41 -8.07 -4.68
CA SER A 190 6.03 -9.25 -4.04
C SER A 190 7.34 -9.64 -4.70
N GLU A 191 7.44 -9.52 -6.02
CA GLU A 191 8.65 -9.81 -6.78
C GLU A 191 9.74 -8.76 -6.51
N VAL A 192 9.41 -7.47 -6.46
CA VAL A 192 10.36 -6.41 -6.09
C VAL A 192 10.87 -6.61 -4.66
N LYS A 193 10.00 -6.96 -3.71
CA LYS A 193 10.39 -7.32 -2.34
C LYS A 193 11.35 -8.53 -2.29
N ALA A 194 11.13 -9.52 -3.16
CA ALA A 194 12.05 -10.65 -3.28
C ALA A 194 13.39 -10.25 -3.91
N LEU A 195 13.39 -9.33 -4.89
CA LEU A 195 14.62 -8.78 -5.48
C LEU A 195 15.43 -7.97 -4.46
N LEU A 196 14.78 -7.16 -3.62
CA LEU A 196 15.45 -6.43 -2.53
C LEU A 196 16.18 -7.37 -1.57
N ARG A 197 15.52 -8.45 -1.11
CA ARG A 197 16.19 -9.45 -0.25
C ARG A 197 17.37 -10.14 -0.94
N LYS A 198 17.26 -10.42 -2.24
CA LYS A 198 18.39 -10.95 -3.02
C LYS A 198 19.51 -9.93 -3.13
N HIS A 199 19.18 -8.65 -3.26
CA HIS A 199 20.14 -7.55 -3.30
C HIS A 199 20.86 -7.36 -1.96
N GLU A 200 20.15 -7.45 -0.84
CA GLU A 200 20.76 -7.44 0.51
C GLU A 200 21.77 -8.59 0.69
N ALA A 201 21.44 -9.80 0.20
CA ALA A 201 22.36 -10.92 0.22
C ALA A 201 23.61 -10.66 -0.65
N PHE A 202 23.43 -9.99 -1.79
CA PHE A 202 24.53 -9.54 -2.64
C PHE A 202 25.39 -8.47 -1.98
N GLU A 203 24.80 -7.48 -1.29
CA GLU A 203 25.54 -6.46 -0.52
C GLU A 203 26.41 -7.09 0.58
N SER A 204 25.88 -8.11 1.26
CA SER A 204 26.64 -8.88 2.25
C SER A 204 27.82 -9.65 1.64
N ASP A 205 27.60 -10.33 0.50
CA ASP A 205 28.67 -11.00 -0.26
C ASP A 205 29.73 -9.99 -0.74
N LEU A 206 29.29 -8.83 -1.25
CA LEU A 206 30.17 -7.73 -1.66
C LEU A 206 31.03 -7.26 -0.48
N ALA A 207 30.42 -6.99 0.69
CA ALA A 207 31.16 -6.54 1.87
C ALA A 207 32.24 -7.57 2.32
N ALA A 208 31.96 -8.87 2.22
CA ALA A 208 32.91 -9.92 2.56
C ALA A 208 34.14 -9.96 1.62
N HIS A 209 34.03 -9.38 0.42
CA HIS A 209 35.11 -9.32 -0.57
C HIS A 209 36.00 -8.07 -0.45
N GLN A 210 35.64 -7.10 0.40
CA GLN A 210 36.40 -5.86 0.62
C GLN A 210 37.85 -6.13 1.04
N ASP A 211 38.06 -6.98 2.06
CA ASP A 211 39.40 -7.36 2.57
C ASP A 211 40.29 -7.96 1.46
N ARG A 212 39.70 -8.66 0.48
CA ARG A 212 40.46 -9.23 -0.64
C ARG A 212 41.03 -8.14 -1.54
N VAL A 213 40.26 -7.08 -1.82
CA VAL A 213 40.70 -5.95 -2.65
C VAL A 213 41.81 -5.18 -1.93
N GLU A 214 41.63 -4.92 -0.62
CA GLU A 214 42.63 -4.26 0.22
C GLU A 214 43.95 -5.05 0.25
N GLN A 215 43.88 -6.38 0.37
CA GLN A 215 45.08 -7.22 0.31
C GLN A 215 45.75 -7.22 -1.07
N ILE A 216 44.99 -7.18 -2.17
CA ILE A 216 45.57 -7.08 -3.52
C ILE A 216 46.34 -5.76 -3.68
N ALA A 217 45.74 -4.65 -3.23
CA ALA A 217 46.37 -3.34 -3.24
C ALA A 217 47.62 -3.28 -2.34
N ALA A 218 47.55 -3.84 -1.14
CA ALA A 218 48.69 -3.89 -0.22
C ALA A 218 49.87 -4.71 -0.79
N ILE A 219 49.59 -5.85 -1.44
CA ILE A 219 50.64 -6.66 -2.09
C ILE A 219 51.24 -5.92 -3.29
N ALA A 220 50.43 -5.25 -4.10
CA ALA A 220 50.92 -4.44 -5.22
C ALA A 220 51.84 -3.31 -4.73
N GLN A 221 51.47 -2.65 -3.63
CA GLN A 221 52.28 -1.62 -3.00
C GLN A 221 53.62 -2.19 -2.48
N GLU A 222 53.60 -3.34 -1.81
CA GLU A 222 54.81 -4.01 -1.33
C GLU A 222 55.74 -4.43 -2.49
N LEU A 223 55.18 -4.89 -3.61
CA LEU A 223 55.94 -5.19 -4.83
C LEU A 223 56.63 -3.95 -5.42
N ASN A 224 55.97 -2.78 -5.34
CA ASN A 224 56.58 -1.50 -5.75
C ASN A 224 57.73 -1.10 -4.83
N GLU A 225 57.55 -1.21 -3.51
CA GLU A 225 58.57 -0.86 -2.51
C GLU A 225 59.84 -1.72 -2.63
N LEU A 226 59.69 -2.94 -3.15
CA LEU A 226 60.79 -3.86 -3.40
C LEU A 226 61.35 -3.76 -4.82
N ASP A 227 61.00 -2.75 -5.62
CA ASP A 227 61.47 -2.56 -7.00
C ASP A 227 61.27 -3.80 -7.89
N TYR A 228 60.06 -4.37 -7.88
CA TYR A 228 59.73 -5.49 -8.75
C TYR A 228 59.83 -5.11 -10.23
N TYR A 229 60.36 -6.01 -11.07
CA TYR A 229 60.67 -5.70 -12.47
C TYR A 229 59.42 -5.43 -13.33
N ASP A 230 58.28 -6.04 -13.00
CA ASP A 230 57.00 -5.89 -13.72
C ASP A 230 55.95 -5.11 -12.89
N SER A 231 56.42 -4.22 -12.01
CA SER A 231 55.56 -3.35 -11.20
C SER A 231 54.55 -2.56 -12.04
N ALA A 232 54.90 -2.17 -13.27
CA ALA A 232 53.99 -1.43 -14.15
C ALA A 232 52.73 -2.23 -14.53
N SER A 233 52.89 -3.52 -14.84
CA SER A 233 51.78 -4.44 -15.15
C SER A 233 50.94 -4.72 -13.91
N VAL A 234 51.59 -4.98 -12.77
CA VAL A 234 50.94 -5.19 -11.47
C VAL A 234 50.07 -3.98 -11.10
N ASN A 235 50.62 -2.76 -11.20
CA ASN A 235 49.88 -1.53 -10.89
C ASN A 235 48.72 -1.29 -11.84
N THR A 236 48.91 -1.52 -13.14
CA THR A 236 47.84 -1.38 -14.14
C THR A 236 46.68 -2.33 -13.83
N ARG A 237 46.98 -3.58 -13.48
CA ARG A 237 45.98 -4.58 -13.11
C ARG A 237 45.30 -4.26 -11.77
N CYS A 238 46.08 -3.84 -10.77
CA CYS A 238 45.55 -3.44 -9.47
C CYS A 238 44.60 -2.24 -9.61
N GLN A 239 45.00 -1.22 -10.38
CA GLN A 239 44.16 -0.06 -10.64
C GLN A 239 42.84 -0.47 -11.29
N LYS A 240 42.89 -1.33 -12.32
CA LYS A 240 41.68 -1.85 -12.97
C LYS A 240 40.74 -2.56 -11.99
N ILE A 241 41.30 -3.34 -11.06
CA ILE A 241 40.52 -4.03 -10.01
C ILE A 241 39.88 -3.01 -9.07
N CYS A 242 40.63 -2.00 -8.62
CA CYS A 242 40.10 -0.94 -7.76
C CYS A 242 39.00 -0.11 -8.47
N ASP A 243 39.23 0.30 -9.71
CA ASP A 243 38.25 1.04 -10.50
C ASP A 243 36.96 0.22 -10.71
N GLN A 244 37.08 -1.08 -10.98
CA GLN A 244 35.94 -1.98 -11.10
C GLN A 244 35.23 -2.17 -9.76
N TRP A 245 35.96 -2.22 -8.65
CA TRP A 245 35.38 -2.31 -7.32
C TRP A 245 34.55 -1.07 -6.95
N ASP A 246 35.09 0.12 -7.22
CA ASP A 246 34.39 1.38 -7.00
C ASP A 246 33.14 1.48 -7.90
N SER A 247 33.25 1.06 -9.16
CA SER A 247 32.13 0.92 -10.10
C SER A 247 31.04 -0.02 -9.56
N LEU A 248 31.41 -1.21 -9.09
CA LEU A 248 30.49 -2.16 -8.48
C LEU A 248 29.78 -1.59 -7.25
N GLY A 249 30.50 -0.87 -6.38
CA GLY A 249 29.93 -0.18 -5.22
C GLY A 249 28.87 0.85 -5.64
N ALA A 250 29.20 1.71 -6.61
CA ALA A 250 28.28 2.72 -7.12
C ALA A 250 27.05 2.09 -7.81
N LEU A 251 27.24 1.06 -8.64
CA LEU A 251 26.15 0.34 -9.31
C LEU A 251 25.24 -0.37 -8.30
N THR A 252 25.81 -0.95 -7.24
CA THR A 252 25.05 -1.61 -6.17
C THR A 252 24.14 -0.62 -5.45
N GLN A 253 24.66 0.55 -5.10
CA GLN A 253 23.89 1.61 -4.46
C GLN A 253 22.79 2.16 -5.38
N ASN A 254 23.12 2.45 -6.64
CA ASN A 254 22.14 2.92 -7.64
C ASN A 254 20.99 1.91 -7.85
N ARG A 255 21.33 0.61 -7.91
CA ARG A 255 20.32 -0.44 -8.04
C ARG A 255 19.43 -0.53 -6.80
N LYS A 256 20.01 -0.43 -5.59
CA LYS A 256 19.25 -0.40 -4.34
C LYS A 256 18.26 0.74 -4.29
N GLU A 257 18.71 1.96 -4.56
CA GLU A 257 17.85 3.15 -4.58
C GLU A 257 16.71 3.00 -5.60
N SER A 258 17.00 2.41 -6.77
CA SER A 258 15.98 2.15 -7.79
C SER A 258 14.96 1.10 -7.33
N LEU A 259 15.41 0.01 -6.71
CA LEU A 259 14.56 -1.04 -6.16
C LEU A 259 13.65 -0.51 -5.03
N GLU A 260 14.22 0.20 -4.06
CA GLU A 260 13.48 0.80 -2.94
C GLU A 260 12.47 1.86 -3.43
N ARG A 261 12.85 2.66 -4.43
CA ARG A 261 11.94 3.62 -5.05
C ARG A 261 10.77 2.91 -5.72
N THR A 262 11.02 1.87 -6.50
CA THR A 262 9.96 1.10 -7.17
C THR A 262 9.08 0.37 -6.16
N GLU A 263 9.65 -0.21 -5.09
CA GLU A 263 8.89 -0.82 -4.00
C GLU A 263 7.92 0.19 -3.39
N LYS A 264 8.41 1.36 -2.97
CA LYS A 264 7.57 2.41 -2.37
C LYS A 264 6.44 2.88 -3.29
N GLN A 265 6.71 2.97 -4.59
CA GLN A 265 5.69 3.33 -5.59
C GLN A 265 4.61 2.24 -5.71
N LEU A 266 5.01 0.98 -5.72
CA LEU A 266 4.09 -0.15 -5.77
C LEU A 266 3.29 -0.29 -4.47
N GLU A 267 3.89 -0.05 -3.30
CA GLU A 267 3.18 0.00 -2.02
C GLU A 267 2.11 1.11 -1.99
N SER A 268 2.46 2.30 -2.47
CA SER A 268 1.48 3.40 -2.57
C SER A 268 0.32 3.05 -3.51
N ILE A 269 0.58 2.38 -4.63
CA ILE A 269 -0.47 1.90 -5.53
C ILE A 269 -1.34 0.84 -4.85
N ASP A 270 -0.74 -0.10 -4.12
CA ASP A 270 -1.43 -1.18 -3.41
C ASP A 270 -2.37 -0.62 -2.32
N GLU A 271 -1.88 0.33 -1.53
CA GLU A 271 -2.67 1.04 -0.51
C GLU A 271 -3.87 1.79 -1.13
N LEU A 272 -3.65 2.50 -2.24
CA LEU A 272 -4.73 3.19 -2.96
C LEU A 272 -5.75 2.21 -3.53
N TYR A 273 -5.31 1.06 -4.06
CA TYR A 273 -6.22 0.02 -4.53
C TYR A 273 -7.08 -0.56 -3.41
N LEU A 274 -6.48 -0.79 -2.23
CA LEU A 274 -7.21 -1.25 -1.06
C LEU A 274 -8.22 -0.19 -0.58
N GLU A 275 -7.84 1.08 -0.57
CA GLU A 275 -8.71 2.19 -0.17
C GLU A 275 -9.88 2.36 -1.14
N TYR A 276 -9.62 2.28 -2.45
CA TYR A 276 -10.67 2.25 -3.46
C TYR A 276 -11.65 1.11 -3.19
N ALA A 277 -11.16 -0.11 -2.94
CA ALA A 277 -12.02 -1.27 -2.71
C ALA A 277 -12.90 -1.10 -1.45
N LYS A 278 -12.32 -0.57 -0.36
CA LYS A 278 -13.03 -0.29 0.89
C LYS A 278 -14.17 0.72 0.73
N ARG A 279 -13.99 1.74 -0.12
CA ARG A 279 -15.00 2.79 -0.35
C ARG A 279 -16.01 2.40 -1.44
N ALA A 280 -15.55 1.74 -2.49
CA ALA A 280 -16.38 1.31 -3.61
C ALA A 280 -17.44 0.28 -3.19
N ALA A 281 -17.12 -0.65 -2.28
CA ALA A 281 -18.06 -1.69 -1.84
C ALA A 281 -19.34 -1.12 -1.15
N PRO A 282 -19.24 -0.33 -0.07
CA PRO A 282 -20.44 0.25 0.55
C PRO A 282 -21.14 1.25 -0.37
N PHE A 283 -20.40 2.03 -1.17
CA PHE A 283 -21.00 2.95 -2.14
C PHE A 283 -21.80 2.21 -3.22
N ASN A 284 -21.29 1.06 -3.70
CA ASN A 284 -22.01 0.20 -4.64
C ASN A 284 -23.30 -0.36 -4.03
N ASN A 285 -23.25 -0.82 -2.78
CA ASN A 285 -24.43 -1.33 -2.09
C ASN A 285 -25.47 -0.21 -1.87
N TRP A 286 -25.03 1.00 -1.53
CA TRP A 286 -25.90 2.16 -1.42
C TRP A 286 -26.59 2.48 -2.76
N MET A 287 -25.85 2.44 -3.88
CA MET A 287 -26.45 2.65 -5.20
C MET A 287 -27.48 1.57 -5.56
N GLU A 288 -27.21 0.31 -5.22
CA GLU A 288 -28.16 -0.79 -5.45
C GLU A 288 -29.44 -0.61 -4.62
N GLY A 289 -29.31 -0.33 -3.33
CA GLY A 289 -30.47 -0.04 -2.47
C GLY A 289 -31.26 1.19 -2.92
N ALA A 290 -30.58 2.27 -3.29
CA ALA A 290 -31.24 3.47 -3.82
C ALA A 290 -32.01 3.18 -5.12
N MET A 291 -31.45 2.35 -6.02
CA MET A 291 -32.16 1.93 -7.23
C MET A 291 -33.40 1.09 -6.91
N GLU A 292 -33.32 0.20 -5.91
CA GLU A 292 -34.47 -0.59 -5.44
C GLU A 292 -35.57 0.32 -4.85
N ASP A 293 -35.21 1.24 -3.95
CA ASP A 293 -36.14 2.18 -3.31
C ASP A 293 -36.84 3.10 -4.33
N LEU A 294 -36.12 3.55 -5.37
CA LEU A 294 -36.69 4.38 -6.44
C LEU A 294 -37.70 3.62 -7.30
N GLN A 295 -37.55 2.29 -7.40
CA GLN A 295 -38.44 1.42 -8.17
C GLN A 295 -39.55 0.79 -7.32
N ASP A 296 -39.55 1.01 -6.01
CA ASP A 296 -40.51 0.38 -5.10
C ASP A 296 -41.96 0.79 -5.40
N MET A 297 -42.86 -0.19 -5.45
CA MET A 297 -44.28 0.05 -5.70
C MET A 297 -44.98 0.43 -4.40
N PHE A 298 -45.70 1.55 -4.41
CA PHE A 298 -46.44 2.05 -3.24
C PHE A 298 -47.94 2.10 -3.49
N ILE A 299 -48.71 1.99 -2.39
CA ILE A 299 -50.16 2.16 -2.36
C ILE A 299 -50.48 3.10 -1.21
N VAL A 300 -51.29 4.12 -1.48
CA VAL A 300 -51.69 5.15 -0.51
C VAL A 300 -53.19 5.42 -0.60
N HIS A 301 -53.81 5.78 0.51
CA HIS A 301 -55.27 5.97 0.63
C HIS A 301 -55.66 7.38 1.11
N ASN A 302 -54.68 8.18 1.51
CA ASN A 302 -54.87 9.55 1.95
C ASN A 302 -53.70 10.47 1.57
N ILE A 303 -53.92 11.78 1.70
CA ILE A 303 -52.95 12.81 1.35
C ILE A 303 -51.73 12.77 2.29
N GLU A 304 -51.90 12.41 3.56
CA GLU A 304 -50.81 12.38 4.54
C GLU A 304 -49.77 11.31 4.21
N GLU A 305 -50.21 10.10 3.81
CA GLU A 305 -49.35 9.00 3.39
C GLU A 305 -48.48 9.38 2.19
N ILE A 306 -49.08 9.95 1.13
CA ILE A 306 -48.32 10.37 -0.06
C ILE A 306 -47.39 11.54 0.25
N GLN A 307 -47.80 12.48 1.10
CA GLN A 307 -46.93 13.57 1.55
C GLN A 307 -45.73 13.05 2.36
N GLY A 308 -45.92 11.99 3.15
CA GLY A 308 -44.85 11.27 3.83
C GLY A 308 -43.82 10.68 2.85
N LEU A 309 -44.29 10.00 1.80
CA LEU A 309 -43.42 9.45 0.75
C LEU A 309 -42.67 10.54 -0.03
N ILE A 310 -43.33 11.65 -0.35
CA ILE A 310 -42.69 12.82 -0.99
C ILE A 310 -41.61 13.39 -0.09
N THR A 311 -41.90 13.55 1.21
CA THR A 311 -40.92 14.07 2.17
C THR A 311 -39.70 13.15 2.30
N ALA A 312 -39.92 11.83 2.33
CA ALA A 312 -38.84 10.86 2.33
C ALA A 312 -37.99 10.93 1.05
N HIS A 313 -38.63 11.10 -0.12
CA HIS A 313 -37.92 11.25 -1.38
C HIS A 313 -37.12 12.56 -1.46
N GLU A 314 -37.64 13.67 -0.95
CA GLU A 314 -36.89 14.94 -0.83
C GLU A 314 -35.67 14.80 0.11
N GLN A 315 -35.83 14.10 1.23
CA GLN A 315 -34.71 13.79 2.12
C GLN A 315 -33.65 12.95 1.40
N PHE A 316 -34.05 11.92 0.66
CA PHE A 316 -33.13 11.16 -0.19
C PHE A 316 -32.39 12.05 -1.19
N LYS A 317 -33.11 12.92 -1.93
CA LYS A 317 -32.50 13.85 -2.90
C LYS A 317 -31.48 14.78 -2.25
N SER A 318 -31.69 15.18 -0.99
CA SER A 318 -30.74 16.01 -0.24
C SER A 318 -29.38 15.31 0.00
N THR A 319 -29.37 13.98 0.07
CA THR A 319 -28.13 13.19 0.25
C THR A 319 -27.32 13.01 -1.03
N LEU A 320 -27.91 13.25 -2.21
CA LEU A 320 -27.27 12.99 -3.50
C LEU A 320 -26.02 13.85 -3.74
N ALA A 321 -26.01 15.08 -3.23
CA ALA A 321 -24.84 15.95 -3.36
C ALA A 321 -23.62 15.39 -2.61
N GLU A 322 -23.84 14.81 -1.43
CA GLU A 322 -22.78 14.15 -0.64
C GLU A 322 -22.38 12.81 -1.28
N ALA A 323 -23.34 12.02 -1.75
CA ALA A 323 -23.07 10.79 -2.48
C ALA A 323 -22.25 11.04 -3.77
N ASN A 324 -22.50 12.15 -4.50
CA ASN A 324 -21.69 12.51 -5.66
C ASN A 324 -20.25 12.90 -5.27
N LYS A 325 -20.05 13.57 -4.13
CA LYS A 325 -18.69 13.84 -3.61
C LYS A 325 -17.97 12.54 -3.27
N GLU A 326 -18.67 11.57 -2.70
CA GLU A 326 -18.09 10.25 -2.43
C GLU A 326 -17.69 9.54 -3.73
N ARG A 327 -18.55 9.56 -4.76
CA ARG A 327 -18.22 9.06 -6.11
C ARG A 327 -16.97 9.72 -6.68
N GLU A 328 -16.91 11.05 -6.66
CA GLU A 328 -15.76 11.82 -7.17
C GLU A 328 -14.48 11.47 -6.40
N ALA A 329 -14.56 11.29 -5.09
CA ALA A 329 -13.43 10.90 -4.27
C ALA A 329 -12.96 9.45 -4.56
N ILE A 330 -13.87 8.51 -4.81
CA ILE A 330 -13.54 7.15 -5.25
C ILE A 330 -12.85 7.17 -6.63
N GLN A 331 -13.37 7.97 -7.57
CA GLN A 331 -12.78 8.15 -8.91
C GLN A 331 -11.38 8.80 -8.82
N ALA A 332 -11.20 9.76 -7.92
CA ALA A 332 -9.92 10.44 -7.70
C ALA A 332 -8.83 9.48 -7.22
N ILE A 333 -9.17 8.48 -6.39
CA ILE A 333 -8.20 7.44 -5.98
C ILE A 333 -7.70 6.66 -7.20
N GLN A 334 -8.60 6.24 -8.09
CA GLN A 334 -8.21 5.53 -9.31
C GLN A 334 -7.36 6.43 -10.25
N ALA A 335 -7.71 7.71 -10.35
CA ALA A 335 -6.94 8.67 -11.15
C ALA A 335 -5.52 8.86 -10.59
N GLU A 336 -5.35 8.90 -9.26
CA GLU A 336 -4.03 8.99 -8.64
C GLU A 336 -3.20 7.72 -8.86
N VAL A 337 -3.81 6.53 -8.80
CA VAL A 337 -3.13 5.27 -9.16
C VAL A 337 -2.61 5.31 -10.60
N GLN A 338 -3.44 5.74 -11.55
CA GLN A 338 -3.03 5.85 -12.95
C GLN A 338 -1.91 6.89 -13.13
N LYS A 339 -1.99 8.01 -12.43
CA LYS A 339 -0.98 9.08 -12.46
C LYS A 339 0.36 8.60 -11.91
N ILE A 340 0.40 7.93 -10.76
CA ILE A 340 1.63 7.37 -10.18
C ILE A 340 2.26 6.37 -11.16
N ALA A 341 1.45 5.49 -11.75
CA ALA A 341 1.95 4.52 -12.71
C ALA A 341 2.52 5.16 -13.98
N GLN A 342 1.78 6.11 -14.59
CA GLN A 342 2.21 6.81 -15.80
C GLN A 342 3.48 7.64 -15.56
N SER A 343 3.57 8.36 -14.43
CA SER A 343 4.73 9.22 -14.13
C SER A 343 6.02 8.44 -13.89
N ASN A 344 5.90 7.15 -13.52
CA ASN A 344 7.04 6.31 -13.17
C ASN A 344 7.26 5.14 -14.15
N GLY A 345 6.49 5.07 -15.24
CA GLY A 345 6.63 4.00 -16.25
C GLY A 345 6.25 2.60 -15.73
N ILE A 346 5.51 2.51 -14.63
CA ILE A 346 5.10 1.23 -14.04
C ILE A 346 3.97 0.63 -14.87
N LYS A 347 4.12 -0.62 -15.28
CA LYS A 347 3.04 -1.37 -15.90
C LYS A 347 2.08 -1.86 -14.81
N LEU A 348 0.93 -1.19 -14.69
CA LEU A 348 -0.14 -1.64 -13.81
C LEU A 348 -0.67 -3.01 -14.27
N SER A 349 -0.98 -3.86 -13.29
CA SER A 349 -1.85 -5.02 -13.51
C SER A 349 -3.22 -4.54 -14.01
N ALA A 350 -3.87 -5.34 -14.86
CA ALA A 350 -5.08 -4.96 -15.58
C ALA A 350 -6.30 -4.68 -14.68
N ALA A 351 -6.28 -5.07 -13.39
CA ALA A 351 -7.38 -4.87 -12.46
C ALA A 351 -6.91 -4.67 -11.02
N ASN A 352 -7.74 -4.00 -10.22
CA ASN A 352 -7.59 -3.92 -8.78
C ASN A 352 -7.75 -5.33 -8.16
N PRO A 353 -6.78 -5.83 -7.38
CA PRO A 353 -6.83 -7.18 -6.82
C PRO A 353 -7.84 -7.36 -5.67
N TYR A 354 -8.35 -6.27 -5.09
CA TYR A 354 -9.21 -6.30 -3.90
C TYR A 354 -10.71 -6.17 -4.20
N THR A 355 -11.09 -5.83 -5.43
CA THR A 355 -12.50 -5.67 -5.81
C THR A 355 -12.71 -5.89 -7.31
N THR A 356 -13.90 -6.38 -7.66
CA THR A 356 -14.37 -6.51 -9.05
C THR A 356 -15.09 -5.26 -9.55
N ILE A 357 -15.39 -4.30 -8.66
CA ILE A 357 -16.14 -3.09 -8.98
C ILE A 357 -15.22 -2.10 -9.70
N THR A 358 -15.46 -1.89 -10.98
CA THR A 358 -14.67 -0.96 -11.79
C THR A 358 -15.18 0.48 -11.70
N PRO A 359 -14.32 1.49 -11.92
CA PRO A 359 -14.76 2.89 -11.96
C PRO A 359 -15.85 3.13 -13.00
N GLN A 360 -15.78 2.47 -14.16
CA GLN A 360 -16.82 2.54 -15.19
C GLN A 360 -18.14 1.93 -14.72
N SER A 361 -18.10 0.84 -13.96
CA SER A 361 -19.30 0.24 -13.37
C SER A 361 -19.96 1.16 -12.35
N ILE A 362 -19.17 1.90 -11.56
CA ILE A 362 -19.69 2.90 -10.61
C ILE A 362 -20.41 4.01 -11.36
N ASP A 363 -19.78 4.62 -12.36
CA ASP A 363 -20.42 5.71 -13.13
C ASP A 363 -21.67 5.23 -13.85
N SER A 364 -21.65 4.03 -14.43
CA SER A 364 -22.83 3.46 -15.09
C SER A 364 -24.01 3.24 -14.12
N LYS A 365 -23.75 2.82 -12.87
CA LYS A 365 -24.79 2.66 -11.85
C LYS A 365 -25.29 4.01 -11.35
N TRP A 366 -24.39 4.95 -11.14
CA TRP A 366 -24.72 6.32 -10.75
C TRP A 366 -25.65 7.00 -11.77
N GLU A 367 -25.31 6.94 -13.06
CA GLU A 367 -26.13 7.50 -14.14
C GLU A 367 -27.54 6.87 -14.20
N LYS A 368 -27.63 5.55 -13.99
CA LYS A 368 -28.93 4.87 -13.90
C LYS A 368 -29.76 5.35 -12.71
N ALA A 369 -29.17 5.41 -11.52
CA ALA A 369 -29.85 5.92 -10.33
C ALA A 369 -30.32 7.37 -10.54
N MET A 370 -29.48 8.24 -11.10
CA MET A 370 -29.82 9.63 -11.39
C MET A 370 -30.94 9.76 -12.43
N GLY A 371 -31.01 8.85 -13.41
CA GLY A 371 -32.13 8.78 -14.36
C GLY A 371 -33.46 8.36 -13.73
N MET A 372 -33.43 7.61 -12.62
CA MET A 372 -34.65 7.14 -11.92
C MET A 372 -35.25 8.17 -10.99
N VAL A 373 -34.46 9.10 -10.44
CA VAL A 373 -34.92 10.18 -9.55
C VAL A 373 -36.09 10.99 -10.16
N PRO A 374 -35.96 11.59 -11.36
CA PRO A 374 -37.06 12.38 -11.93
C PRO A 374 -38.30 11.54 -12.29
N LEU A 375 -38.11 10.25 -12.57
CA LEU A 375 -39.24 9.32 -12.79
C LEU A 375 -40.01 9.09 -11.49
N ARG A 376 -39.30 8.95 -10.36
CA ARG A 376 -39.91 8.82 -9.04
C ARG A 376 -40.64 10.09 -8.62
N ASP A 377 -40.04 11.26 -8.85
CA ASP A 377 -40.69 12.56 -8.62
C ASP A 377 -42.03 12.66 -9.37
N THR A 378 -42.04 12.27 -10.65
CA THR A 378 -43.24 12.31 -11.48
C THR A 378 -44.32 11.37 -10.94
N ALA A 379 -43.97 10.12 -10.60
CA ALA A 379 -44.90 9.13 -10.07
C ALA A 379 -45.52 9.57 -8.73
N LEU A 380 -44.72 10.15 -7.83
CA LEU A 380 -45.21 10.67 -6.54
C LEU A 380 -46.16 11.86 -6.74
N GLN A 381 -45.85 12.75 -7.68
CA GLN A 381 -46.70 13.91 -7.98
C GLN A 381 -48.02 13.50 -8.62
N GLU A 382 -48.02 12.51 -9.51
CA GLU A 382 -49.23 11.95 -10.11
C GLU A 382 -50.16 11.35 -9.05
N GLU A 383 -49.62 10.56 -8.12
CA GLU A 383 -50.42 10.01 -7.03
C GLU A 383 -50.90 11.10 -6.05
N LEU A 384 -50.10 12.13 -5.75
CA LEU A 384 -50.55 13.26 -4.94
C LEU A 384 -51.74 13.99 -5.61
N ASN A 385 -51.67 14.22 -6.92
CA ASN A 385 -52.77 14.84 -7.67
C ASN A 385 -54.04 13.99 -7.60
N LYS A 386 -53.89 12.66 -7.69
CA LYS A 386 -55.00 11.71 -7.55
C LYS A 386 -55.59 11.73 -6.14
N GLN A 387 -54.77 11.74 -5.09
CA GLN A 387 -55.26 11.82 -3.71
C GLN A 387 -55.96 13.16 -3.40
N ASN A 388 -55.47 14.28 -3.94
CA ASN A 388 -56.15 15.57 -3.86
C ASN A 388 -57.51 15.56 -4.59
N ASN A 389 -57.59 14.93 -5.76
CA ASN A 389 -58.86 14.77 -6.47
C ASN A 389 -59.83 13.90 -5.67
N ASN A 390 -59.36 12.80 -5.09
CA ASN A 390 -60.16 11.93 -4.22
C ASN A 390 -60.72 12.69 -3.02
N ASP A 391 -59.90 13.50 -2.36
CA ASP A 391 -60.33 14.32 -1.23
C ASP A 391 -61.35 15.39 -1.65
N SER A 392 -61.16 16.02 -2.81
CA SER A 392 -62.14 16.95 -3.37
C SER A 392 -63.48 16.28 -3.67
N LEU A 393 -63.49 15.03 -4.14
CA LEU A 393 -64.72 14.26 -4.34
C LEU A 393 -65.40 13.96 -3.00
N ARG A 394 -64.65 13.54 -1.97
CA ARG A 394 -65.17 13.33 -0.61
C ARG A 394 -65.82 14.60 -0.07
N ALA A 395 -65.14 15.74 -0.16
CA ALA A 395 -65.65 17.02 0.30
C ALA A 395 -66.92 17.46 -0.46
N LYS A 396 -66.94 17.30 -1.79
CA LYS A 396 -68.10 17.64 -2.61
C LYS A 396 -69.33 16.80 -2.25
N PHE A 397 -69.16 15.48 -2.15
CA PHE A 397 -70.25 14.59 -1.72
C PHE A 397 -70.73 14.96 -0.32
N ALA A 398 -69.82 15.20 0.63
CA ALA A 398 -70.19 15.54 1.99
C ALA A 398 -70.97 16.85 2.09
N ALA A 399 -70.56 17.90 1.36
CA ALA A 399 -71.28 19.17 1.33
C ALA A 399 -72.72 19.01 0.82
N GLN A 400 -72.90 18.23 -0.25
CA GLN A 400 -74.22 17.91 -0.79
C GLN A 400 -75.03 17.04 0.18
N ALA A 401 -74.42 15.97 0.70
CA ALA A 401 -75.04 15.02 1.62
C ALA A 401 -75.53 15.69 2.92
N ASN A 402 -74.72 16.56 3.51
CA ASN A 402 -75.07 17.29 4.72
C ASN A 402 -76.25 18.26 4.49
N THR A 403 -76.29 18.90 3.31
CA THR A 403 -77.40 19.81 2.93
C THR A 403 -78.69 19.02 2.67
N VAL A 404 -78.60 17.94 1.89
CA VAL A 404 -79.72 17.05 1.58
C VAL A 404 -80.26 16.37 2.84
N GLY A 405 -79.39 15.85 3.70
CA GLY A 405 -79.77 15.20 4.94
C GLY A 405 -80.54 16.14 5.87
N ALA A 406 -80.04 17.37 6.06
CA ALA A 406 -80.74 18.39 6.84
C ALA A 406 -82.08 18.78 6.22
N TYR A 407 -82.18 18.89 4.89
CA TYR A 407 -83.43 19.19 4.19
C TYR A 407 -84.48 18.08 4.40
N ILE A 408 -84.08 16.81 4.26
CA ILE A 408 -84.97 15.67 4.47
C ILE A 408 -85.50 15.68 5.90
N GLN A 409 -84.62 15.87 6.88
CA GLN A 409 -85.02 15.92 8.28
C GLN A 409 -86.00 17.07 8.56
N ALA A 410 -85.69 18.29 8.09
CA ALA A 410 -86.56 19.44 8.28
C ALA A 410 -87.94 19.25 7.65
N LYS A 411 -88.00 18.70 6.42
CA LYS A 411 -89.28 18.42 5.75
C LYS A 411 -90.07 17.31 6.41
N MET A 412 -89.41 16.26 6.91
CA MET A 412 -90.06 15.22 7.72
C MET A 412 -90.69 15.80 8.99
N GLU A 413 -89.97 16.68 9.71
CA GLU A 413 -90.49 17.35 10.91
C GLU A 413 -91.64 18.31 10.59
N GLU A 414 -91.58 19.04 9.47
CA GLU A 414 -92.67 19.92 9.01
C GLU A 414 -93.95 19.13 8.67
N ILE A 415 -93.85 18.01 7.96
CA ILE A 415 -95.00 17.15 7.65
C ILE A 415 -95.59 16.57 8.94
N GLY A 416 -94.73 16.17 9.89
CA GLY A 416 -95.14 15.77 11.23
C GLY A 416 -95.94 16.88 11.95
N ARG A 417 -95.43 18.11 11.95
CA ARG A 417 -96.13 19.26 12.54
C ARG A 417 -97.47 19.57 11.88
N ILE A 418 -97.60 19.50 10.55
CA ILE A 418 -98.88 19.78 9.88
C ILE A 418 -99.95 18.76 10.28
N SER A 419 -99.54 17.50 10.47
CA SER A 419 -100.42 16.43 10.91
C SER A 419 -100.92 16.65 12.35
N ILE A 420 -100.11 17.31 13.20
CA ILE A 420 -100.36 17.53 14.63
C ILE A 420 -101.02 18.88 14.93
N GLU A 421 -100.48 19.98 14.37
CA GLU A 421 -100.84 21.35 14.72
C GLU A 421 -102.18 21.80 14.12
N MET A 422 -102.77 21.02 13.22
CA MET A 422 -104.16 21.12 12.72
C MET A 422 -104.72 22.55 12.49
N ASN A 423 -103.88 23.53 12.14
CA ASN A 423 -104.31 24.91 11.93
C ASN A 423 -104.88 25.08 10.52
N GLY A 424 -106.11 25.62 10.42
CA GLY A 424 -106.81 25.87 9.15
C GLY A 424 -107.88 24.82 8.81
N THR A 425 -108.55 25.01 7.66
CA THR A 425 -109.53 24.04 7.15
C THR A 425 -108.82 22.78 6.62
N LEU A 426 -109.54 21.67 6.44
CA LEU A 426 -108.97 20.47 5.83
C LEU A 426 -108.48 20.75 4.41
N GLU A 427 -109.17 21.65 3.71
CA GLU A 427 -108.83 22.14 2.39
C GLU A 427 -107.52 22.95 2.41
N ASP A 428 -107.31 23.80 3.42
CA ASP A 428 -106.06 24.55 3.58
C ASP A 428 -104.88 23.60 3.88
N GLN A 429 -105.11 22.60 4.74
CA GLN A 429 -104.10 21.57 5.04
C GLN A 429 -103.75 20.75 3.82
N LEU A 430 -104.74 20.33 3.04
CA LEU A 430 -104.51 19.60 1.78
C LEU A 430 -103.75 20.47 0.78
N THR A 431 -104.11 21.75 0.65
CA THR A 431 -103.43 22.70 -0.24
C THR A 431 -101.97 22.87 0.19
N ASN A 432 -101.71 23.10 1.48
CA ASN A 432 -100.35 23.20 2.02
C ASN A 432 -99.54 21.92 1.79
N LEU A 433 -100.12 20.73 2.00
CA LEU A 433 -99.43 19.45 1.75
C LEU A 433 -99.15 19.23 0.26
N ARG A 434 -100.04 19.67 -0.64
CA ARG A 434 -99.78 19.63 -2.10
C ARG A 434 -98.68 20.61 -2.52
N ASP A 435 -98.60 21.77 -1.87
CA ASP A 435 -97.50 22.72 -2.05
C ASP A 435 -96.17 22.16 -1.53
N TYR A 436 -96.18 21.50 -0.37
CA TYR A 436 -95.00 20.77 0.13
C TYR A 436 -94.60 19.62 -0.78
N GLN A 437 -95.55 18.86 -1.34
CA GLN A 437 -95.26 17.80 -2.30
C GLN A 437 -94.58 18.38 -3.55
N THR A 438 -95.09 19.50 -4.06
CA THR A 438 -94.49 20.20 -5.21
C THR A 438 -93.10 20.71 -4.87
N SER A 439 -92.90 21.28 -3.66
CA SER A 439 -91.61 21.74 -3.15
C SER A 439 -90.61 20.59 -3.00
N ILE A 440 -91.01 19.44 -2.45
CA ILE A 440 -90.15 18.25 -2.34
C ILE A 440 -89.79 17.74 -3.73
N MET A 441 -90.76 17.61 -4.65
CA MET A 441 -90.46 17.19 -6.02
C MET A 441 -89.51 18.14 -6.75
N SER A 442 -89.59 19.45 -6.48
CA SER A 442 -88.67 20.44 -7.05
C SER A 442 -87.21 20.28 -6.58
N TYR A 443 -86.99 19.59 -5.45
CA TYR A 443 -85.65 19.32 -4.90
C TYR A 443 -85.03 18.00 -5.41
N MET A 444 -85.78 17.21 -6.19
CA MET A 444 -85.31 15.95 -6.79
C MET A 444 -84.02 16.09 -7.64
N PRO A 445 -83.78 17.19 -8.39
CA PRO A 445 -82.51 17.39 -9.09
C PRO A 445 -81.29 17.35 -8.17
N GLU A 446 -81.38 17.90 -6.95
CA GLU A 446 -80.27 17.91 -6.00
C GLU A 446 -79.91 16.48 -5.55
N ILE A 447 -80.90 15.62 -5.34
CA ILE A 447 -80.69 14.18 -5.05
C ILE A 447 -79.97 13.49 -6.22
N ASN A 448 -80.37 13.77 -7.47
CA ASN A 448 -79.69 13.21 -8.63
C ASN A 448 -78.25 13.71 -8.75
N THR A 449 -77.97 14.97 -8.42
CA THR A 449 -76.58 15.47 -8.41
C THR A 449 -75.73 14.79 -7.35
N LEU A 450 -76.30 14.49 -6.18
CA LEU A 450 -75.64 13.75 -5.12
C LEU A 450 -75.34 12.31 -5.54
N GLU A 451 -76.30 11.64 -6.21
CA GLU A 451 -76.14 10.31 -6.79
C GLU A 451 -74.99 10.28 -7.82
N GLY A 452 -74.92 11.29 -8.69
CA GLY A 452 -73.80 11.46 -9.63
C GLY A 452 -72.45 11.66 -8.94
N SER A 453 -72.40 12.46 -7.87
CA SER A 453 -71.19 12.61 -7.04
C SER A 453 -70.79 11.29 -6.35
N HIS A 454 -71.76 10.48 -5.91
CA HIS A 454 -71.51 9.17 -5.31
C HIS A 454 -70.92 8.18 -6.32
N GLN A 455 -71.43 8.17 -7.55
CA GLN A 455 -70.90 7.34 -8.64
C GLN A 455 -69.42 7.65 -8.90
N LEU A 456 -69.05 8.94 -8.97
CA LEU A 456 -67.65 9.35 -9.17
C LEU A 456 -66.73 8.87 -8.04
N ILE A 457 -67.20 8.88 -6.80
CA ILE A 457 -66.47 8.36 -5.63
C ILE A 457 -66.24 6.84 -5.76
N GLN A 458 -67.27 6.09 -6.19
CA GLN A 458 -67.15 4.64 -6.39
C GLN A 458 -66.22 4.28 -7.55
N GLU A 459 -66.30 5.00 -8.67
CA GLU A 459 -65.41 4.83 -9.82
C GLU A 459 -63.94 5.16 -9.46
N ALA A 460 -63.73 6.08 -8.52
CA ALA A 460 -62.42 6.39 -7.95
C ALA A 460 -61.96 5.41 -6.85
N LEU A 461 -62.75 4.37 -6.55
CA LEU A 461 -62.48 3.35 -5.51
C LEU A 461 -62.35 3.92 -4.08
N ILE A 462 -63.11 4.97 -3.78
CA ILE A 462 -63.13 5.60 -2.46
C ILE A 462 -64.34 5.05 -1.69
N PHE A 463 -64.11 4.51 -0.49
CA PHE A 463 -65.17 3.89 0.33
C PHE A 463 -65.39 4.59 1.68
N ASP A 464 -64.54 5.57 1.99
CA ASP A 464 -64.54 6.32 3.23
C ASP A 464 -64.80 7.81 2.97
N ASN A 465 -65.50 8.47 3.90
CA ASN A 465 -65.68 9.91 3.87
C ASN A 465 -65.71 10.49 5.28
N GLN A 466 -64.65 11.20 5.66
CA GLN A 466 -64.50 11.82 6.97
C GLN A 466 -65.32 13.10 7.17
N TYR A 467 -65.88 13.68 6.10
CA TYR A 467 -66.54 14.98 6.13
C TYR A 467 -68.06 14.89 6.36
N THR A 468 -68.64 13.69 6.39
CA THR A 468 -70.06 13.46 6.59
C THR A 468 -70.32 12.14 7.31
N SER A 469 -71.32 12.11 8.18
CA SER A 469 -71.86 10.86 8.76
C SER A 469 -72.92 10.21 7.87
N TYR A 470 -73.45 10.94 6.88
CA TYR A 470 -74.43 10.41 5.94
C TYR A 470 -73.74 9.57 4.86
N THR A 471 -74.20 8.33 4.71
CA THR A 471 -73.91 7.53 3.51
C THR A 471 -75.00 7.74 2.48
N MET A 472 -74.71 7.43 1.21
CA MET A 472 -75.71 7.55 0.15
C MET A 472 -76.97 6.73 0.46
N GLU A 473 -76.80 5.55 1.06
CA GLU A 473 -77.91 4.68 1.44
C GLU A 473 -78.83 5.31 2.50
N HIS A 474 -78.26 5.97 3.52
CA HIS A 474 -79.06 6.71 4.51
C HIS A 474 -79.93 7.79 3.84
N LEU A 475 -79.38 8.48 2.84
CA LEU A 475 -80.09 9.57 2.15
C LEU A 475 -81.13 9.07 1.16
N ARG A 476 -80.89 7.95 0.46
CA ARG A 476 -81.89 7.30 -0.39
C ARG A 476 -83.10 6.87 0.41
N VAL A 477 -82.87 6.11 1.50
CA VAL A 477 -83.95 5.66 2.39
C VAL A 477 -84.69 6.85 3.00
N GLY A 478 -83.96 7.87 3.47
CA GLY A 478 -84.57 9.09 4.02
C GLY A 478 -85.46 9.82 3.00
N TRP A 479 -85.02 9.92 1.75
CA TRP A 479 -85.78 10.55 0.67
C TRP A 479 -87.03 9.76 0.26
N GLU A 480 -86.89 8.45 0.08
CA GLU A 480 -88.00 7.54 -0.23
C GLU A 480 -89.05 7.54 0.88
N GLN A 481 -88.61 7.56 2.14
CA GLN A 481 -89.48 7.64 3.31
C GLN A 481 -90.20 9.00 3.38
N LEU A 482 -89.53 10.10 3.05
CA LEU A 482 -90.15 11.43 2.97
C LEU A 482 -91.26 11.46 1.91
N LEU A 483 -90.99 10.95 0.70
CA LEU A 483 -91.98 10.86 -0.38
C LEU A 483 -93.19 9.99 0.01
N THR A 484 -92.94 8.87 0.67
CA THR A 484 -94.00 7.96 1.14
C THR A 484 -94.83 8.61 2.25
N THR A 485 -94.17 9.33 3.17
CA THR A 485 -94.83 9.99 4.30
C THR A 485 -95.75 11.10 3.82
N ILE A 486 -95.30 11.98 2.91
CA ILE A 486 -96.17 13.05 2.39
C ILE A 486 -97.34 12.48 1.57
N ALA A 487 -97.12 11.45 0.76
CA ALA A 487 -98.19 10.81 0.00
C ALA A 487 -99.24 10.17 0.92
N ARG A 488 -98.81 9.52 2.00
CA ARG A 488 -99.69 8.95 3.02
C ARG A 488 -100.48 10.03 3.75
N THR A 489 -99.83 11.09 4.23
CA THR A 489 -100.49 12.20 4.95
C THR A 489 -101.51 12.92 4.06
N ILE A 490 -101.20 13.14 2.77
CA ILE A 490 -102.16 13.69 1.80
C ILE A 490 -103.40 12.78 1.69
N ASN A 491 -103.20 11.47 1.51
CA ASN A 491 -104.30 10.52 1.40
C ASN A 491 -105.14 10.45 2.68
N GLU A 492 -104.50 10.53 3.86
CA GLU A 492 -105.18 10.60 5.15
C GLU A 492 -106.07 11.84 5.24
N VAL A 493 -105.58 13.02 4.85
CA VAL A 493 -106.37 14.26 4.82
C VAL A 493 -107.50 14.20 3.79
N GLU A 494 -107.26 13.64 2.60
CA GLU A 494 -108.29 13.42 1.56
C GLU A 494 -109.41 12.51 2.08
N ASN A 495 -109.07 11.42 2.78
CA ASN A 495 -110.05 10.53 3.41
C ASN A 495 -110.82 11.22 4.55
N GLN A 496 -110.17 12.10 5.32
CA GLN A 496 -110.84 12.91 6.34
C GLN A 496 -111.87 13.86 5.73
N ILE A 497 -111.54 14.52 4.61
CA ILE A 497 -112.47 15.38 3.85
C ILE A 497 -113.69 14.57 3.38
N LEU A 498 -113.45 13.44 2.71
CA LEU A 498 -114.53 12.56 2.23
C LEU A 498 -115.44 12.09 3.37
N THR A 499 -114.86 11.75 4.54
CA THR A 499 -115.62 11.30 5.71
C THR A 499 -116.44 12.43 6.33
N ARG A 500 -115.87 13.64 6.43
CA ARG A 500 -116.58 14.84 6.88
C ARG A 500 -117.81 15.10 5.99
N ASP A 501 -117.60 15.10 4.68
CA ASP A 501 -118.63 15.43 3.69
C ASP A 501 -119.73 14.36 3.65
N ALA A 502 -119.38 13.07 3.72
CA ALA A 502 -120.34 11.98 3.75
C ALA A 502 -121.21 11.98 5.03
N LYS A 503 -120.67 12.42 6.17
CA LYS A 503 -121.37 12.48 7.45
C LYS A 503 -122.09 13.83 7.69
N GLY A 504 -121.89 14.81 6.82
CA GLY A 504 -122.50 16.15 6.95
C GLY A 504 -122.03 16.94 8.17
N ILE A 505 -120.77 16.77 8.58
CA ILE A 505 -120.20 17.47 9.74
C ILE A 505 -119.86 18.91 9.32
N SER A 506 -120.39 19.91 10.05
CA SER A 506 -120.08 21.31 9.80
C SER A 506 -118.65 21.68 10.20
N GLN A 507 -118.09 22.72 9.59
CA GLN A 507 -116.72 23.17 9.87
C GLN A 507 -116.53 23.60 11.34
N GLU A 508 -117.57 24.14 11.97
CA GLU A 508 -117.57 24.54 13.38
C GLU A 508 -117.56 23.31 14.32
N GLN A 509 -118.35 22.28 14.03
CA GLN A 509 -118.34 21.02 14.79
C GLN A 509 -117.01 20.28 14.65
N LEU A 510 -116.43 20.28 13.44
CA LEU A 510 -115.11 19.68 13.22
C LEU A 510 -114.03 20.43 13.99
N TYR A 511 -114.10 21.76 14.06
CA TYR A 511 -113.20 22.59 14.85
C TYR A 511 -113.35 22.32 16.36
N GLU A 512 -114.58 22.16 16.86
CA GLU A 512 -114.86 21.79 18.25
C GLU A 512 -114.31 20.40 18.59
N TYR A 513 -114.56 19.39 17.74
CA TYR A 513 -114.01 18.03 17.91
C TYR A 513 -112.49 18.01 17.91
N ARG A 514 -111.85 18.81 17.04
CA ARG A 514 -110.39 18.94 16.97
C ARG A 514 -109.81 19.68 18.17
N ALA A 515 -110.43 20.76 18.61
CA ALA A 515 -109.99 21.52 19.78
C ALA A 515 -110.04 20.66 21.05
N SER A 516 -111.09 19.86 21.21
CA SER A 516 -111.18 18.88 22.29
C SER A 516 -110.15 17.77 22.12
N PHE A 517 -109.99 17.19 20.93
CA PHE A 517 -108.99 16.14 20.69
C PHE A 517 -107.57 16.61 21.05
N ASN A 518 -107.14 17.77 20.53
CA ASN A 518 -105.81 18.33 20.78
C ASN A 518 -105.60 18.75 22.24
N HIS A 519 -106.67 19.09 22.98
CA HIS A 519 -106.55 19.38 24.41
C HIS A 519 -106.18 18.14 25.25
N PHE A 520 -106.66 16.97 24.83
CA PHE A 520 -106.41 15.71 25.52
C PHE A 520 -105.24 14.92 24.93
N ASP A 521 -104.84 15.17 23.68
CA ASP A 521 -103.64 14.61 23.03
C ASP A 521 -102.38 15.35 23.50
N LYS A 522 -102.00 15.13 24.76
CA LYS A 522 -100.89 15.83 25.42
C LYS A 522 -99.51 15.38 24.94
N ASP A 523 -99.42 14.17 24.40
CA ASP A 523 -98.17 13.63 23.83
C ASP A 523 -98.05 13.91 22.33
N HIS A 524 -99.07 14.54 21.73
CA HIS A 524 -99.12 14.89 20.31
C HIS A 524 -98.89 13.67 19.41
N SER A 525 -99.34 12.50 19.87
CA SER A 525 -99.17 11.24 19.16
C SER A 525 -100.16 11.08 18.01
N GLY A 526 -101.18 11.95 17.92
CA GLY A 526 -102.27 11.82 16.98
C GLY A 526 -103.27 10.72 17.35
N ALA A 527 -103.18 10.16 18.56
CA ALA A 527 -104.05 9.11 19.08
C ALA A 527 -104.35 9.32 20.57
N LEU A 528 -105.62 9.18 20.97
CA LEU A 528 -106.02 9.29 22.37
C LEU A 528 -106.07 7.91 23.02
N MET A 529 -105.40 7.75 24.16
CA MET A 529 -105.54 6.56 24.99
C MET A 529 -106.97 6.48 25.56
N ALA A 530 -107.42 5.29 25.96
CA ALA A 530 -108.83 5.08 26.35
C ALA A 530 -109.35 6.05 27.43
N GLU A 531 -108.51 6.49 28.37
CA GLU A 531 -108.85 7.50 29.37
C GLU A 531 -108.94 8.92 28.80
N GLU A 532 -108.01 9.30 27.91
CA GLU A 532 -107.99 10.61 27.25
C GLU A 532 -109.13 10.73 26.25
N PHE A 533 -109.45 9.64 25.55
CA PHE A 533 -110.60 9.56 24.64
C PHE A 533 -111.92 9.70 25.42
N LYS A 534 -112.02 9.04 26.58
CA LYS A 534 -113.19 9.20 27.47
C LYS A 534 -113.31 10.65 27.96
N ALA A 535 -112.21 11.28 28.35
CA ALA A 535 -112.20 12.68 28.78
C ALA A 535 -112.56 13.65 27.64
N CYS A 536 -112.08 13.37 26.42
CA CYS A 536 -112.41 14.12 25.20
C CYS A 536 -113.91 14.04 24.89
N LEU A 537 -114.51 12.84 24.92
CA LEU A 537 -115.95 12.65 24.72
C LEU A 537 -116.80 13.38 25.76
N ILE A 538 -116.39 13.35 27.03
CA ILE A 538 -117.06 14.10 28.10
C ILE A 538 -116.98 15.61 27.84
N SER A 539 -115.83 16.13 27.40
CA SER A 539 -115.67 17.55 27.06
C SER A 539 -116.57 18.01 25.91
N LEU A 540 -116.89 17.09 25.00
CA LEU A 540 -117.79 17.30 23.87
C LEU A 540 -119.27 17.06 24.23
N GLY A 541 -119.57 16.82 25.51
CA GLY A 541 -120.94 16.67 26.03
C GLY A 541 -121.52 15.26 25.94
N TYR A 542 -120.72 14.24 25.63
CA TYR A 542 -121.15 12.83 25.63
C TYR A 542 -120.88 12.18 26.99
N ASP A 543 -121.95 11.79 27.69
CA ASP A 543 -121.85 11.12 28.98
C ASP A 543 -121.55 9.62 28.80
N VAL A 544 -120.35 9.19 29.20
CA VAL A 544 -119.92 7.80 29.08
C VAL A 544 -120.22 7.09 30.41
N GLU A 545 -121.49 6.74 30.64
CA GLU A 545 -121.91 5.94 31.79
C GLU A 545 -121.22 4.56 31.77
N ASN A 546 -120.51 4.24 32.86
CA ASN A 546 -119.87 2.95 33.10
C ASN A 546 -120.94 1.85 33.19
N ASN A 547 -121.09 1.02 32.14
CA ASN A 547 -121.83 -0.23 32.27
C ASN A 547 -120.89 -1.44 32.39
N LYS A 548 -120.82 -1.96 33.61
CA LYS A 548 -120.18 -3.22 34.00
C LYS A 548 -121.01 -4.43 33.53
N GLN A 549 -120.28 -5.49 33.17
CA GLN A 549 -120.67 -6.91 33.18
C GLN A 549 -121.66 -7.43 32.12
N VAL A 550 -121.11 -8.14 31.11
CA VAL A 550 -121.51 -9.52 30.74
C VAL A 550 -120.27 -10.22 30.13
N GLY A 551 -119.84 -11.37 30.67
CA GLY A 551 -118.96 -12.32 29.96
C GLY A 551 -119.75 -13.54 29.50
N PRO A 552 -119.14 -14.69 29.14
CA PRO A 552 -117.91 -14.94 28.39
C PRO A 552 -118.20 -15.75 27.11
N ALA A 553 -117.42 -15.61 26.03
CA ALA A 553 -117.29 -16.65 24.99
C ALA A 553 -116.12 -16.39 24.04
N ALA A 554 -115.42 -17.48 23.74
CA ALA A 554 -114.31 -17.61 22.81
C ALA A 554 -114.66 -17.14 21.37
N TRP A 555 -113.64 -16.76 20.59
CA TRP A 555 -113.08 -17.60 19.51
C TRP A 555 -112.09 -16.79 18.65
N ALA A 556 -111.01 -17.49 18.29
CA ALA A 556 -110.22 -17.36 17.07
C ALA A 556 -109.26 -16.16 16.90
N GLU A 557 -107.96 -16.48 17.02
CA GLU A 557 -106.91 -15.87 16.20
C GLU A 557 -107.28 -15.92 14.71
N PRO A 558 -106.76 -14.99 13.87
CA PRO A 558 -105.51 -15.34 13.20
C PRO A 558 -104.53 -14.17 13.03
N ARG A 559 -103.25 -14.53 13.20
CA ARG A 559 -102.08 -14.17 12.38
C ARG A 559 -101.87 -12.72 11.97
N GLY A 560 -100.67 -12.24 12.27
CA GLY A 560 -99.95 -11.33 11.38
C GLY A 560 -99.47 -10.04 12.05
N GLY A 561 -98.69 -10.16 13.12
CA GLY A 561 -97.86 -9.05 13.59
C GLY A 561 -96.50 -9.10 12.91
N VAL A 562 -96.32 -8.32 11.86
CA VAL A 562 -95.01 -7.83 11.41
C VAL A 562 -94.82 -6.46 12.06
N SER A 563 -93.74 -6.32 12.82
CA SER A 563 -93.11 -5.09 13.34
C SER A 563 -92.00 -5.60 14.28
N LEU A 564 -90.73 -5.22 14.20
CA LEU A 564 -90.01 -4.11 13.58
C LEU A 564 -88.60 -4.62 13.23
#